data_AF-W4K916-F1
#
_entry.id   AF-W4K916-F1
#
_cell.length_a   1.000
_cell.length_b   1.000
_cell.length_c   1.000
_cell.angle_alpha   90.00
_cell.angle_beta   90.00
_cell.angle_gamma   90.00
#
_symmetry.space_group_name_H-M   'P 1'
#
loop_
_entity.id
_entity.type
_entity.pdbx_description
1 polymer ?
#
loop_
_entity_poly.entity_id
_entity_poly.type
_entity_poly.pdbx_seq_one_letter_code
_entity_poly.pdbx_strand_id
1 'polypeptide(L)'
;MYYQHPHLSPLRPAAFRHSSSLGLPPDRHIKEGLDVTRPLHTLLVPPVPTLTSSTSTDIKHYKYIGSYNWTETSYPAVIIVPGSAPEWTGRSPPIKVTPDRGVQFVDQNGFRCPSSILLPLFRSVDTLGKTVDWPAIDFVTDRNGLRKLSRWISGGDVKDFRIDMELAGEHTVLLNRWEAQTRTTFLGKSYGFGFEQATTAAVPGCEKSTGHHRIVKFKFFGLNMVVRYEVDACLPSAPPKIPASRASQSSNPDDLADALAGLNITSSKPANTLAVTSPPSPHASSALPPLLRIVRAGAEQPQESIIELTTRSENYIHKLNWAEIFPQLYLSQTPHFYTGVHSAGRFFEVREQRLDSLEMVSQREKAETGLRKLGKVLKMIQEIVVKHGKAGRLSLVCEDGTLKVYERVSMQSCLPAEVMRRFEK
;
A
#
# COMPACT_ATOMS: atom_id res chain seq x y z
N MET A 1 -65.27 -26.75 5.90
CA MET A 1 -65.32 -25.56 6.78
C MET A 1 -63.96 -25.50 7.49
N TYR A 2 -62.98 -24.80 6.91
CA TYR A 2 -62.64 -23.39 7.13
C TYR A 2 -62.17 -23.11 8.56
N TYR A 3 -60.87 -22.82 8.71
CA TYR A 3 -60.25 -21.72 9.51
C TYR A 3 -58.72 -21.83 9.34
N GLN A 4 -58.16 -21.25 8.27
CA GLN A 4 -57.38 -20.00 8.27
C GLN A 4 -56.17 -19.99 9.23
N HIS A 5 -54.98 -20.18 8.66
CA HIS A 5 -53.71 -19.74 9.23
C HIS A 5 -53.54 -18.22 9.00
N PRO A 6 -53.21 -17.43 10.02
CA PRO A 6 -52.83 -16.04 9.81
C PRO A 6 -51.37 -15.93 9.34
N HIS A 7 -51.19 -15.24 8.23
CA HIS A 7 -49.91 -14.76 7.70
C HIS A 7 -49.19 -13.87 8.73
N LEU A 8 -48.01 -14.30 9.19
CA LEU A 8 -47.03 -13.40 9.79
C LEU A 8 -46.09 -12.92 8.68
N SER A 9 -46.18 -11.62 8.38
CA SER A 9 -45.26 -10.92 7.48
C SER A 9 -43.85 -10.91 8.08
N PRO A 10 -42.78 -11.10 7.30
CA PRO A 10 -41.43 -10.90 7.80
C PRO A 10 -41.22 -9.42 8.12
N LEU A 11 -40.99 -9.14 9.40
CA LEU A 11 -40.54 -7.84 9.89
C LEU A 11 -39.28 -7.41 9.14
N ARG A 12 -39.35 -6.23 8.49
CA ARG A 12 -38.20 -5.55 7.89
C ARG A 12 -37.09 -5.42 8.95
N PRO A 13 -35.81 -5.69 8.62
CA PRO A 13 -34.72 -5.38 9.54
C PRO A 13 -34.71 -3.88 9.78
N ALA A 14 -34.91 -3.47 11.04
CA ALA A 14 -34.75 -2.10 11.47
C ALA A 14 -33.32 -1.64 11.13
N ALA A 15 -33.23 -0.51 10.44
CA ALA A 15 -31.96 0.15 10.17
C ALA A 15 -31.28 0.47 11.51
N PHE A 16 -30.27 -0.32 11.87
CA PHE A 16 -29.36 0.03 12.95
C PHE A 16 -28.60 1.28 12.53
N ARG A 17 -29.04 2.44 13.03
CA ARG A 17 -28.24 3.66 13.03
C ARG A 17 -26.98 3.39 13.85
N HIS A 18 -25.87 3.16 13.17
CA HIS A 18 -24.55 3.13 13.80
C HIS A 18 -24.26 4.53 14.37
N SER A 19 -24.31 4.65 15.69
CA SER A 19 -23.68 5.73 16.42
C SER A 19 -22.16 5.61 16.23
N SER A 20 -21.58 6.52 15.44
CA SER A 20 -20.14 6.57 15.13
C SER A 20 -19.31 6.90 16.36
N SER A 21 -18.71 5.89 16.98
CA SER A 21 -17.63 6.09 17.95
C SER A 21 -16.38 6.64 17.22
N LEU A 22 -15.84 7.76 17.73
CA LEU A 22 -14.64 8.51 17.29
C LEU A 22 -14.77 9.58 16.19
N GLY A 23 -15.98 9.95 15.73
CA GLY A 23 -16.17 11.16 14.92
C GLY A 23 -15.50 11.17 13.53
N LEU A 24 -15.24 9.99 12.94
CA LEU A 24 -14.82 9.89 11.55
C LEU A 24 -15.97 10.29 10.61
N PRO A 25 -15.66 10.93 9.46
CA PRO A 25 -16.69 11.22 8.45
C PRO A 25 -17.29 9.92 7.90
N PRO A 26 -18.53 9.97 7.39
CA PRO A 26 -19.16 8.81 6.76
C PRO A 26 -18.37 8.35 5.51
N ASP A 27 -18.62 7.12 5.08
CA ASP A 27 -18.10 6.60 3.81
C ASP A 27 -18.51 7.50 2.65
N ARG A 28 -17.53 7.87 1.82
CA ARG A 28 -17.81 8.48 0.52
C ARG A 28 -18.51 7.47 -0.37
N HIS A 29 -19.49 7.93 -1.14
CA HIS A 29 -20.17 7.07 -2.09
C HIS A 29 -19.20 6.67 -3.21
N ILE A 30 -19.16 5.40 -3.59
CA ILE A 30 -18.16 4.89 -4.55
C ILE A 30 -18.21 5.59 -5.91
N LYS A 31 -19.42 6.03 -6.31
CA LYS A 31 -19.65 6.79 -7.55
C LYS A 31 -19.65 8.32 -7.38
N GLU A 32 -19.25 8.82 -6.22
CA GLU A 32 -19.16 10.27 -5.98
C GLU A 32 -18.23 10.94 -7.02
N GLY A 33 -18.71 12.02 -7.65
CA GLY A 33 -17.95 12.75 -8.66
C GLY A 33 -17.81 12.04 -10.01
N LEU A 34 -18.62 11.01 -10.28
CA LEU A 34 -18.69 10.31 -11.57
C LEU A 34 -19.94 10.72 -12.35
N ASP A 35 -19.85 10.72 -13.68
CA ASP A 35 -21.05 10.72 -14.52
C ASP A 35 -21.68 9.32 -14.46
N VAL A 36 -22.74 9.18 -13.65
CA VAL A 36 -23.43 7.92 -13.39
C VAL A 36 -24.57 7.63 -14.36
N THR A 37 -24.84 8.53 -15.32
CA THR A 37 -25.96 8.37 -16.25
C THR A 37 -25.82 7.12 -17.12
N ARG A 38 -24.60 6.82 -17.57
CA ARG A 38 -24.28 5.56 -18.26
C ARG A 38 -22.80 5.18 -18.08
N PRO A 39 -22.48 3.90 -17.78
CA PRO A 39 -21.10 3.44 -17.86
C PRO A 39 -20.60 3.51 -19.31
N LEU A 40 -19.35 3.91 -19.51
CA LEU A 40 -18.68 3.95 -20.81
C LEU A 40 -18.38 2.53 -21.31
N HIS A 41 -17.92 1.67 -20.40
CA HIS A 41 -17.57 0.28 -20.68
C HIS A 41 -17.91 -0.62 -19.50
N THR A 42 -18.19 -1.89 -19.77
CA THR A 42 -18.21 -2.97 -18.77
C THR A 42 -17.06 -3.91 -19.12
N LEU A 43 -16.16 -4.14 -18.17
CA LEU A 43 -15.06 -5.09 -18.34
C LEU A 43 -15.52 -6.46 -17.90
N LEU A 44 -15.18 -7.46 -18.71
CA LEU A 44 -15.39 -8.87 -18.39
C LEU A 44 -14.06 -9.51 -18.01
N VAL A 45 -14.09 -10.46 -17.08
CA VAL A 45 -12.91 -11.26 -16.75
C VAL A 45 -12.53 -12.05 -18.01
N PRO A 46 -11.28 -11.92 -18.51
CA PRO A 46 -10.86 -12.65 -19.70
C PRO A 46 -11.03 -14.17 -19.53
N PRO A 47 -11.38 -14.89 -20.60
CA PRO A 47 -11.38 -16.35 -20.57
C PRO A 47 -9.98 -16.86 -20.22
N VAL A 48 -9.93 -18.08 -19.66
CA VAL A 48 -8.67 -18.75 -19.32
C VAL A 48 -7.78 -18.74 -20.59
N PRO A 49 -6.60 -18.11 -20.53
CA PRO A 49 -5.72 -18.06 -21.69
C PRO A 49 -5.33 -19.49 -22.08
N THR A 50 -5.44 -19.82 -23.37
CA THR A 50 -4.71 -20.97 -23.92
C THR A 50 -3.21 -20.73 -23.73
N LEU A 51 -2.45 -21.78 -23.36
CA LEU A 51 -1.01 -21.74 -23.07
C LEU A 51 -0.14 -21.24 -24.26
N THR A 52 -0.74 -20.92 -25.40
CA THR A 52 -0.09 -20.43 -26.62
C THR A 52 0.30 -18.95 -26.56
N SER A 53 -0.05 -18.22 -25.48
CA SER A 53 0.40 -16.83 -25.33
C SER A 53 1.87 -16.76 -24.93
N SER A 54 2.71 -16.22 -25.82
CA SER A 54 4.16 -16.00 -25.62
C SER A 54 4.51 -15.05 -24.46
N THR A 55 3.52 -14.41 -23.84
CA THR A 55 3.73 -13.48 -22.73
C THR A 55 3.88 -14.22 -21.40
N SER A 56 5.00 -13.96 -20.71
CA SER A 56 5.33 -14.52 -19.39
C SER A 56 4.74 -13.67 -18.26
N THR A 57 4.27 -14.34 -17.21
CA THR A 57 3.79 -13.78 -15.93
C THR A 57 4.92 -13.58 -14.91
N ASP A 58 6.15 -13.92 -15.29
CA ASP A 58 7.32 -13.70 -14.44
C ASP A 58 7.63 -12.22 -14.36
N ILE A 59 7.92 -11.77 -13.15
CA ILE A 59 8.41 -10.41 -12.92
C ILE A 59 9.88 -10.39 -13.30
N LYS A 60 10.22 -9.55 -14.29
CA LYS A 60 11.57 -9.42 -14.83
C LYS A 60 12.09 -8.00 -14.62
N HIS A 61 13.41 -7.84 -14.62
CA HIS A 61 14.07 -6.53 -14.50
C HIS A 61 13.60 -5.72 -13.27
N TYR A 62 13.40 -6.41 -12.14
CA TYR A 62 12.99 -5.78 -10.91
C TYR A 62 14.07 -4.84 -10.39
N LYS A 63 13.70 -3.60 -10.09
CA LYS A 63 14.62 -2.55 -9.65
C LYS A 63 13.95 -1.63 -8.64
N TYR A 64 14.60 -1.40 -7.51
CA TYR A 64 14.27 -0.31 -6.61
C TYR A 64 14.56 1.04 -7.25
N ILE A 65 13.60 1.96 -7.21
CA ILE A 65 13.75 3.32 -7.76
C ILE A 65 13.43 4.44 -6.77
N GLY A 66 12.90 4.10 -5.59
CA GLY A 66 12.75 5.07 -4.50
C GLY A 66 11.91 4.54 -3.35
N SER A 67 11.88 5.30 -2.28
CA SER A 67 11.03 5.05 -1.13
C SER A 67 10.83 6.32 -0.31
N TYR A 68 9.85 6.28 0.58
CA TYR A 68 9.65 7.33 1.57
C TYR A 68 8.86 6.82 2.77
N ASN A 69 8.99 7.50 3.91
CA ASN A 69 8.05 7.34 5.02
C ASN A 69 7.13 8.56 5.11
N TRP A 70 5.88 8.34 5.50
CA TRP A 70 5.06 9.42 6.04
C TRP A 70 5.44 9.74 7.48
N THR A 71 5.18 10.97 7.92
CA THR A 71 5.27 11.36 9.34
C THR A 71 3.91 11.81 9.85
N GLU A 72 3.76 11.90 11.18
CA GLU A 72 2.50 12.38 11.78
C GLU A 72 2.14 13.84 11.44
N THR A 73 3.08 14.63 10.93
CA THR A 73 2.85 16.04 10.59
C THR A 73 1.69 16.19 9.58
N SER A 74 0.71 17.01 9.93
CA SER A 74 -0.52 17.22 9.14
C SER A 74 -0.41 18.36 8.12
N TYR A 75 0.37 19.42 8.40
CA TYR A 75 0.59 20.52 7.45
C TYR A 75 1.90 21.30 7.71
N PRO A 76 2.77 21.51 6.69
CA PRO A 76 2.75 20.81 5.40
C PRO A 76 2.87 19.30 5.59
N ALA A 77 2.37 18.52 4.64
CA ALA A 77 2.58 17.08 4.65
C ALA A 77 4.09 16.81 4.51
N VAL A 78 4.64 15.93 5.35
CA VAL A 78 6.08 15.67 5.39
C VAL A 78 6.36 14.21 5.08
N ILE A 79 7.27 13.98 4.13
CA ILE A 79 7.87 12.68 3.86
C ILE A 79 9.35 12.65 4.20
N ILE A 80 9.83 11.48 4.62
CA ILE A 80 11.25 11.20 4.83
C ILE A 80 11.76 10.40 3.64
N VAL A 81 12.85 10.81 3.00
CA VAL A 81 13.40 10.19 1.78
C VAL A 81 14.91 9.89 1.94
N PRO A 82 15.38 8.66 1.65
CA PRO A 82 14.61 7.49 1.22
C PRO A 82 13.67 6.95 2.31
N GLY A 83 13.85 7.40 3.56
CA GLY A 83 13.20 6.79 4.70
C GLY A 83 13.71 5.35 4.91
N SER A 84 13.03 4.58 5.76
CA SER A 84 13.32 3.16 5.98
C SER A 84 12.10 2.46 6.60
N ALA A 85 11.82 1.22 6.20
CA ALA A 85 10.97 0.33 6.99
C ALA A 85 11.62 0.07 8.35
N PRO A 86 10.86 -0.19 9.43
CA PRO A 86 11.47 -0.50 10.72
C PRO A 86 12.20 -1.87 10.65
N GLU A 87 13.32 -1.99 11.37
CA GLU A 87 14.14 -3.20 11.41
C GLU A 87 13.51 -4.27 12.29
N TRP A 88 13.45 -5.50 11.79
CA TRP A 88 13.06 -6.67 12.55
C TRP A 88 14.06 -6.93 13.68
N THR A 89 13.56 -6.94 14.92
CA THR A 89 14.39 -7.09 16.12
C THR A 89 14.72 -8.54 16.47
N GLY A 90 14.07 -9.52 15.84
CA GLY A 90 14.23 -10.93 16.19
C GLY A 90 13.76 -11.29 17.59
N ARG A 91 12.89 -10.46 18.21
CA ARG A 91 12.39 -10.69 19.56
C ARG A 91 11.74 -12.08 19.68
N SER A 92 12.26 -12.92 20.57
CA SER A 92 11.74 -14.26 20.77
C SER A 92 10.38 -14.26 21.49
N PRO A 93 9.42 -15.11 21.09
CA PRO A 93 8.20 -15.34 21.86
C PRO A 93 8.50 -15.92 23.27
N PRO A 94 7.60 -15.72 24.26
CA PRO A 94 6.28 -15.13 24.10
C PRO A 94 6.28 -13.60 24.07
N ILE A 95 5.47 -13.02 23.18
CA ILE A 95 5.24 -11.57 23.09
C ILE A 95 3.77 -11.32 23.40
N LYS A 96 3.48 -10.43 24.35
CA LYS A 96 2.11 -10.05 24.69
C LYS A 96 1.85 -8.62 24.23
N VAL A 97 0.82 -8.43 23.44
CA VAL A 97 0.38 -7.11 22.96
C VAL A 97 -1.10 -6.89 23.31
N THR A 98 -1.50 -5.64 23.41
CA THR A 98 -2.92 -5.28 23.57
C THR A 98 -3.63 -5.33 22.22
N PRO A 99 -4.95 -5.61 22.18
CA PRO A 99 -5.72 -5.53 20.94
C PRO A 99 -5.65 -4.14 20.30
N ASP A 100 -5.55 -4.09 18.97
CA ASP A 100 -5.48 -2.85 18.21
C ASP A 100 -6.76 -2.04 18.38
N ARG A 101 -6.64 -0.79 18.81
CA ARG A 101 -7.75 0.13 19.04
C ARG A 101 -7.45 1.50 18.45
N GLY A 102 -8.51 2.28 18.24
CA GLY A 102 -8.41 3.67 17.80
C GLY A 102 -8.47 3.81 16.29
N VAL A 103 -8.12 5.01 15.82
CA VAL A 103 -8.17 5.39 14.40
C VAL A 103 -6.85 5.00 13.74
N GLN A 104 -6.95 4.28 12.62
CA GLN A 104 -5.80 3.85 11.83
C GLN A 104 -5.99 4.24 10.37
N PHE A 105 -4.89 4.38 9.64
CA PHE A 105 -4.94 4.71 8.21
C PHE A 105 -5.33 3.50 7.36
N VAL A 106 -6.29 3.70 6.47
CA VAL A 106 -6.56 2.79 5.34
C VAL A 106 -5.70 3.18 4.15
N ASP A 107 -5.51 4.49 3.95
CA ASP A 107 -4.68 5.06 2.88
C ASP A 107 -4.02 6.37 3.34
N GLN A 108 -2.73 6.28 3.71
CA GLN A 108 -1.95 7.46 4.12
C GLN A 108 -1.73 8.44 2.97
N ASN A 109 -1.59 7.95 1.74
CA ASN A 109 -1.33 8.80 0.58
C ASN A 109 -2.58 9.60 0.21
N GLY A 110 -3.74 8.93 0.17
CA GLY A 110 -5.04 9.59 0.00
C GLY A 110 -5.40 10.54 1.15
N PHE A 111 -4.96 10.27 2.38
CA PHE A 111 -5.20 11.17 3.51
C PHE A 111 -4.30 12.41 3.47
N ARG A 112 -2.98 12.23 3.30
CA ARG A 112 -1.98 13.30 3.44
C ARG A 112 -1.75 14.08 2.16
N CYS A 113 -2.06 13.51 0.99
CA CYS A 113 -1.92 14.14 -0.32
C CYS A 113 -3.13 13.85 -1.24
N PRO A 114 -4.36 14.21 -0.82
CA PRO A 114 -5.61 13.81 -1.50
C PRO A 114 -5.72 14.32 -2.94
N SER A 115 -5.13 15.47 -3.27
CA SER A 115 -5.17 16.05 -4.61
C SER A 115 -4.22 15.36 -5.60
N SER A 116 -3.21 14.62 -5.11
CA SER A 116 -2.21 13.96 -5.96
C SER A 116 -1.58 12.77 -5.24
N ILE A 117 -2.31 11.65 -5.18
CA ILE A 117 -1.96 10.46 -4.38
C ILE A 117 -0.62 9.85 -4.79
N LEU A 118 -0.28 9.92 -6.08
CA LEU A 118 0.99 9.42 -6.63
C LEU A 118 2.15 10.44 -6.52
N LEU A 119 1.91 11.71 -6.16
CA LEU A 119 2.98 12.72 -6.13
C LEU A 119 4.17 12.37 -5.22
N PRO A 120 3.98 11.81 -4.00
CA PRO A 120 5.11 11.41 -3.15
C PRO A 120 6.05 10.40 -3.80
N LEU A 121 5.51 9.53 -4.68
CA LEU A 121 6.30 8.59 -5.47
C LEU A 121 7.31 9.35 -6.32
N PHE A 122 6.85 10.27 -7.17
CA PHE A 122 7.72 11.03 -8.07
C PHE A 122 8.74 11.88 -7.30
N ARG A 123 8.30 12.57 -6.24
CA ARG A 123 9.18 13.42 -5.42
C ARG A 123 10.29 12.62 -4.74
N SER A 124 10.00 11.40 -4.28
CA SER A 124 11.03 10.54 -3.70
C SER A 124 12.05 10.05 -4.73
N VAL A 125 11.60 9.64 -5.92
CA VAL A 125 12.47 9.25 -7.04
C VAL A 125 13.41 10.40 -7.43
N ASP A 126 12.89 11.63 -7.55
CA ASP A 126 13.69 12.82 -7.87
C ASP A 126 14.74 13.10 -6.80
N THR A 127 14.33 13.02 -5.54
CA THR A 127 15.17 13.35 -4.38
C THR A 127 16.38 12.43 -4.29
N LEU A 128 16.21 11.17 -4.69
CA LEU A 128 17.27 10.16 -4.76
C LEU A 128 18.07 10.20 -6.07
N GLY A 129 17.69 11.05 -7.02
CA GLY A 129 18.38 11.20 -8.30
C GLY A 129 18.32 9.93 -9.17
N LYS A 130 17.35 9.04 -8.97
CA LYS A 130 17.24 7.81 -9.76
C LYS A 130 16.68 8.14 -11.14
N THR A 131 17.43 7.83 -12.19
CA THR A 131 16.99 8.00 -13.58
C THR A 131 15.94 6.96 -13.96
N VAL A 132 14.79 7.45 -14.41
CA VAL A 132 13.69 6.64 -14.94
C VAL A 132 13.28 7.21 -16.28
N ASP A 133 13.32 6.37 -17.31
CA ASP A 133 12.71 6.65 -18.61
C ASP A 133 11.18 6.52 -18.48
N TRP A 134 10.54 7.62 -18.10
CA TRP A 134 9.11 7.73 -17.85
C TRP A 134 8.25 7.52 -19.11
N PRO A 135 8.62 8.04 -20.29
CA PRO A 135 7.88 7.77 -21.52
C PRO A 135 7.81 6.30 -21.91
N ALA A 136 8.69 5.44 -21.39
CA ALA A 136 8.66 3.99 -21.62
C ALA A 136 7.83 3.19 -20.59
N ILE A 137 7.24 3.84 -19.58
CA ILE A 137 6.44 3.17 -18.54
C ILE A 137 5.00 2.99 -19.02
N ASP A 138 4.45 1.80 -18.88
CA ASP A 138 3.05 1.51 -19.23
C ASP A 138 2.09 1.85 -18.09
N PHE A 139 2.49 1.58 -16.85
CA PHE A 139 1.65 1.76 -15.66
C PHE A 139 2.40 2.36 -14.49
N VAL A 140 1.78 3.34 -13.82
CA VAL A 140 2.16 3.79 -12.47
C VAL A 140 1.00 3.51 -11.53
N THR A 141 1.22 2.69 -10.50
CA THR A 141 0.13 2.20 -9.65
C THR A 141 0.59 1.87 -8.24
N ASP A 142 -0.38 1.69 -7.34
CA ASP A 142 -0.18 1.03 -6.07
C ASP A 142 -0.41 -0.49 -6.20
N ARG A 143 0.37 -1.29 -5.47
CA ARG A 143 0.13 -2.73 -5.32
C ARG A 143 -1.30 -3.03 -4.83
N ASN A 144 -1.91 -2.11 -4.08
CA ASN A 144 -3.32 -2.19 -3.67
C ASN A 144 -4.27 -2.27 -4.87
N GLY A 145 -4.08 -1.44 -5.90
CA GLY A 145 -4.90 -1.44 -7.10
C GLY A 145 -4.80 -2.76 -7.86
N LEU A 146 -3.58 -3.29 -8.00
CA LEU A 146 -3.36 -4.60 -8.61
C LEU A 146 -4.06 -5.73 -7.83
N ARG A 147 -4.02 -5.70 -6.49
CA ARG A 147 -4.74 -6.68 -5.66
C ARG A 147 -6.26 -6.58 -5.79
N LYS A 148 -6.82 -5.37 -5.92
CA LYS A 148 -8.25 -5.16 -6.17
C LYS A 148 -8.67 -5.84 -7.49
N LEU A 149 -7.86 -5.67 -8.55
CA LEU A 149 -8.07 -6.35 -9.83
C LEU A 149 -7.90 -7.86 -9.70
N SER A 150 -6.87 -8.36 -9.01
CA SER A 150 -6.66 -9.79 -8.78
C SER A 150 -7.85 -10.44 -8.07
N ARG A 151 -8.40 -9.77 -7.05
CA ARG A 151 -9.62 -10.21 -6.34
C ARG A 151 -10.81 -10.35 -7.27
N TRP A 152 -11.07 -9.30 -8.05
CA TRP A 152 -12.15 -9.32 -9.04
C TRP A 152 -11.99 -10.45 -10.07
N ILE A 153 -10.76 -10.69 -10.54
CA ILE A 153 -10.43 -11.76 -11.50
C ILE A 153 -10.67 -13.16 -10.93
N SER A 154 -10.34 -13.36 -9.65
CA SER A 154 -10.53 -14.64 -8.95
C SER A 154 -12.01 -14.95 -8.71
N GLY A 155 -12.87 -13.93 -8.69
CA GLY A 155 -14.29 -14.06 -8.42
C GLY A 155 -14.61 -14.26 -6.93
N GLY A 156 -15.88 -14.58 -6.64
CA GLY A 156 -16.39 -14.75 -5.27
C GLY A 156 -17.00 -13.48 -4.68
N ASP A 157 -16.94 -13.34 -3.35
CA ASP A 157 -17.41 -12.16 -2.62
C ASP A 157 -16.39 -11.01 -2.76
N VAL A 158 -16.47 -10.31 -3.89
CA VAL A 158 -15.58 -9.21 -4.24
C VAL A 158 -16.11 -7.94 -3.59
N LYS A 159 -15.35 -7.41 -2.62
CA LYS A 159 -15.64 -6.09 -2.06
C LYS A 159 -15.61 -5.02 -3.15
N ASP A 160 -16.58 -4.12 -3.09
CA ASP A 160 -16.63 -2.95 -3.95
C ASP A 160 -15.33 -2.14 -3.87
N PHE A 161 -14.89 -1.64 -5.03
CA PHE A 161 -13.71 -0.80 -5.09
C PHE A 161 -13.74 0.14 -6.28
N ARG A 162 -12.99 1.22 -6.15
CA ARG A 162 -12.74 2.17 -7.21
C ARG A 162 -11.25 2.41 -7.42
N ILE A 163 -10.86 2.62 -8.68
CA ILE A 163 -9.54 3.05 -9.11
C ILE A 163 -9.74 4.20 -10.10
N ASP A 164 -9.18 5.36 -9.80
CA ASP A 164 -9.19 6.51 -10.71
C ASP A 164 -8.07 6.35 -11.74
N MET A 165 -8.35 6.67 -12.99
CA MET A 165 -7.44 6.43 -14.11
C MET A 165 -7.27 7.67 -14.98
N GLU A 166 -6.03 7.96 -15.34
CA GLU A 166 -5.68 9.06 -16.23
C GLU A 166 -4.52 8.67 -17.13
N LEU A 167 -4.57 9.14 -18.38
CA LEU A 167 -3.50 8.95 -19.35
C LEU A 167 -2.41 10.01 -19.14
N ALA A 168 -1.15 9.58 -19.02
CA ALA A 168 0.03 10.43 -19.06
C ALA A 168 0.87 10.09 -20.29
N GLY A 169 1.31 11.12 -21.03
CA GLY A 169 2.02 10.92 -22.29
C GLY A 169 1.16 10.18 -23.34
N GLU A 170 1.79 9.32 -24.13
CA GLU A 170 1.11 8.59 -25.20
C GLU A 170 0.35 7.33 -24.71
N HIS A 171 0.89 6.62 -23.71
CA HIS A 171 0.37 5.29 -23.33
C HIS A 171 0.43 4.96 -21.84
N THR A 172 1.02 5.82 -20.99
CA THR A 172 1.16 5.51 -19.57
C THR A 172 -0.16 5.69 -18.84
N VAL A 173 -0.62 4.65 -18.16
CA VAL A 173 -1.82 4.73 -17.31
C VAL A 173 -1.42 4.98 -15.85
N LEU A 174 -1.95 6.06 -15.29
CA LEU A 174 -1.87 6.33 -13.86
C LEU A 174 -3.08 5.71 -13.16
N LEU A 175 -2.86 4.69 -12.34
CA LEU A 175 -3.89 4.07 -11.52
C LEU A 175 -3.83 4.64 -10.10
N ASN A 176 -4.73 5.56 -9.80
CA ASN A 176 -4.82 6.24 -8.52
C ASN A 176 -5.74 5.47 -7.58
N ARG A 177 -5.23 5.14 -6.39
CA ARG A 177 -6.01 4.51 -5.33
C ARG A 177 -7.16 5.42 -4.91
N TRP A 178 -8.36 4.85 -4.84
CA TRP A 178 -9.52 5.50 -4.22
C TRP A 178 -10.03 4.62 -3.09
N GLU A 179 -10.37 5.23 -1.95
CA GLU A 179 -10.98 4.58 -0.80
C GLU A 179 -12.16 5.41 -0.30
N ALA A 180 -13.25 4.75 0.13
CA ALA A 180 -14.42 5.42 0.68
C ALA A 180 -14.05 6.24 1.93
N GLN A 181 -13.16 5.69 2.75
CA GLN A 181 -12.49 6.37 3.86
C GLN A 181 -10.98 6.10 3.81
N THR A 182 -10.20 7.12 4.13
CA THR A 182 -8.73 7.02 4.23
C THR A 182 -8.26 6.62 5.63
N ARG A 183 -9.18 6.57 6.60
CA ARG A 183 -8.97 6.13 7.99
C ARG A 183 -10.15 5.29 8.46
N THR A 184 -9.92 4.38 9.40
CA THR A 184 -10.98 3.54 9.97
C THR A 184 -10.76 3.32 11.46
N THR A 185 -11.83 2.97 12.17
CA THR A 185 -11.80 2.68 13.61
C THR A 185 -11.61 1.19 13.85
N PHE A 186 -10.56 0.83 14.57
CA PHE A 186 -10.32 -0.52 15.04
C PHE A 186 -10.98 -0.76 16.40
N LEU A 187 -11.76 -1.84 16.49
CA LEU A 187 -12.60 -2.19 17.65
C LEU A 187 -11.94 -3.20 18.61
N GLY A 188 -10.62 -3.40 18.55
CA GLY A 188 -9.92 -4.33 19.46
C GLY A 188 -10.02 -5.80 19.06
N LYS A 189 -10.11 -6.11 17.76
CA LYS A 189 -10.20 -7.50 17.25
C LYS A 189 -8.95 -7.99 16.52
N SER A 190 -8.00 -7.11 16.22
CA SER A 190 -6.71 -7.43 15.60
C SER A 190 -5.55 -7.16 16.56
N TYR A 191 -4.38 -7.68 16.21
CA TYR A 191 -3.14 -7.55 17.00
C TYR A 191 -1.94 -7.23 16.08
N GLY A 192 -2.20 -6.73 14.87
CA GLY A 192 -1.20 -6.53 13.83
C GLY A 192 -0.26 -5.39 14.19
N PHE A 193 -0.81 -4.20 14.44
CA PHE A 193 -0.02 -3.02 14.77
C PHE A 193 0.75 -3.20 16.09
N GLY A 194 0.10 -3.79 17.10
CA GLY A 194 0.78 -4.13 18.35
C GLY A 194 1.94 -5.11 18.14
N PHE A 195 1.78 -6.10 17.26
CA PHE A 195 2.84 -7.05 16.93
C PHE A 195 3.99 -6.39 16.18
N GLU A 196 3.71 -5.59 15.15
CA GLU A 196 4.71 -4.80 14.42
C GLU A 196 5.52 -3.91 15.37
N GLN A 197 4.85 -3.14 16.24
CA GLN A 197 5.52 -2.28 17.22
C GLN A 197 6.37 -3.09 18.22
N ALA A 198 5.92 -4.27 18.63
CA ALA A 198 6.63 -5.08 19.62
C ALA A 198 7.82 -5.86 19.05
N THR A 199 7.91 -5.98 17.72
CA THR A 199 8.90 -6.82 17.02
C THR A 199 9.80 -6.05 16.06
N THR A 200 9.55 -4.76 15.84
CA THR A 200 10.36 -3.92 14.97
C THR A 200 10.90 -2.69 15.72
N ALA A 201 11.97 -2.11 15.21
CA ALA A 201 12.57 -0.88 15.73
C ALA A 201 12.76 0.13 14.59
N ALA A 202 12.51 1.42 14.87
CA ALA A 202 12.73 2.46 13.88
C ALA A 202 14.23 2.60 13.56
N VAL A 203 14.56 2.74 12.27
CA VAL A 203 15.89 3.13 11.81
C VAL A 203 16.14 4.60 12.18
N PRO A 204 17.39 4.99 12.57
CA PRO A 204 17.71 6.36 12.90
C PRO A 204 17.23 7.38 11.87
N GLY A 205 16.55 8.43 12.35
CA GLY A 205 15.94 9.47 11.53
C GLY A 205 14.55 9.12 10.97
N CYS A 206 14.04 7.92 11.22
CA CYS A 206 12.69 7.46 10.84
C CYS A 206 11.78 7.22 12.07
N GLU A 207 12.13 7.69 13.25
CA GLU A 207 11.40 7.47 14.51
C GLU A 207 9.98 8.06 14.49
N LYS A 208 9.76 9.09 13.67
CA LYS A 208 8.45 9.73 13.46
C LYS A 208 7.67 9.12 12.29
N SER A 209 8.11 7.98 11.76
CA SER A 209 7.45 7.28 10.66
C SER A 209 6.07 6.78 11.06
N THR A 210 5.10 6.94 10.15
CA THR A 210 3.75 6.35 10.26
C THR A 210 3.51 5.24 9.23
N GLY A 211 4.47 5.00 8.34
CA GLY A 211 4.43 3.93 7.34
C GLY A 211 5.49 4.16 6.27
N HIS A 212 6.16 3.09 5.86
CA HIS A 212 7.18 3.10 4.82
C HIS A 212 6.60 2.65 3.49
N HIS A 213 6.84 3.41 2.43
CA HIS A 213 6.43 3.07 1.07
C HIS A 213 7.65 2.90 0.17
N ARG A 214 7.73 1.73 -0.46
CA ARG A 214 8.77 1.38 -1.43
C ARG A 214 8.22 1.48 -2.85
N ILE A 215 9.08 1.89 -3.79
CA ILE A 215 8.74 2.14 -5.19
C ILE A 215 9.71 1.39 -6.08
N VAL A 216 9.14 0.57 -6.96
CA VAL A 216 9.90 -0.38 -7.76
C VAL A 216 9.47 -0.31 -9.22
N LYS A 217 10.41 -0.58 -10.11
CA LYS A 217 10.20 -0.74 -11.55
C LYS A 217 10.42 -2.20 -11.90
N PHE A 218 9.54 -2.78 -12.70
CA PHE A 218 9.74 -4.13 -13.25
C PHE A 218 8.92 -4.33 -14.53
N LYS A 219 9.20 -5.41 -15.25
CA LYS A 219 8.41 -5.87 -16.39
C LYS A 219 7.50 -7.03 -15.98
N PHE A 220 6.21 -6.93 -16.29
CA PHE A 220 5.22 -7.98 -16.04
C PHE A 220 4.30 -8.11 -17.24
N PHE A 221 4.13 -9.33 -17.78
CA PHE A 221 3.24 -9.58 -18.91
C PHE A 221 3.52 -8.70 -20.16
N GLY A 222 4.79 -8.31 -20.33
CA GLY A 222 5.23 -7.41 -21.40
C GLY A 222 5.13 -5.93 -21.07
N LEU A 223 4.48 -5.54 -19.97
CA LEU A 223 4.27 -4.15 -19.55
C LEU A 223 5.37 -3.68 -18.61
N ASN A 224 5.86 -2.46 -18.81
CA ASN A 224 6.77 -1.76 -17.93
C ASN A 224 5.98 -1.11 -16.78
N MET A 225 6.13 -1.66 -15.58
CA MET A 225 5.39 -1.27 -14.39
C MET A 225 6.25 -0.42 -13.47
N VAL A 226 5.68 0.65 -12.91
CA VAL A 226 6.13 1.29 -11.68
C VAL A 226 5.07 1.05 -10.61
N VAL A 227 5.48 0.38 -9.53
CA VAL A 227 4.57 -0.04 -8.44
C VAL A 227 5.07 0.52 -7.11
N ARG A 228 4.18 1.19 -6.39
CA ARG A 228 4.38 1.57 -4.98
C ARG A 228 3.66 0.60 -4.04
N TYR A 229 4.27 0.28 -2.92
CA TYR A 229 3.66 -0.54 -1.87
C TYR A 229 4.21 -0.20 -0.50
N GLU A 230 3.41 -0.44 0.54
CA GLU A 230 3.87 -0.38 1.93
C GLU A 230 4.75 -1.59 2.27
N VAL A 231 5.76 -1.37 3.11
CA VAL A 231 6.62 -2.40 3.69
C VAL A 231 6.51 -2.34 5.20
N ASP A 232 6.27 -3.50 5.82
CA ASP A 232 6.03 -3.60 7.26
C ASP A 232 7.34 -3.61 8.05
N ALA A 233 8.35 -4.31 7.54
CA ALA A 233 9.67 -4.37 8.18
C ALA A 233 10.80 -4.69 7.19
N CYS A 234 12.04 -4.57 7.65
CA CYS A 234 13.21 -5.10 6.96
C CYS A 234 14.08 -5.94 7.90
N LEU A 235 14.91 -6.82 7.34
CA LEU A 235 16.01 -7.42 8.09
C LEU A 235 17.01 -6.32 8.49
N PRO A 236 17.63 -6.42 9.68
CA PRO A 236 18.63 -5.46 10.11
C PRO A 236 19.82 -5.48 9.16
N SER A 237 20.40 -4.30 8.91
CA SER A 237 21.64 -4.24 8.15
C SER A 237 22.72 -5.02 8.90
N ALA A 238 23.43 -5.94 8.20
CA ALA A 238 24.57 -6.60 8.82
C ALA A 238 25.53 -5.52 9.35
N PRO A 239 26.04 -5.64 10.59
CA PRO A 239 27.00 -4.68 11.09
C PRO A 239 28.16 -4.61 10.08
N PRO A 240 28.70 -3.40 9.81
CA PRO A 240 29.80 -3.26 8.87
C PRO A 240 30.87 -4.27 9.24
N LYS A 241 31.22 -5.15 8.29
CA LYS A 241 32.38 -6.04 8.45
C LYS A 241 33.58 -5.11 8.56
N ILE A 242 33.98 -4.78 9.78
CA ILE A 242 35.27 -4.12 10.03
C ILE A 242 36.28 -5.07 9.36
N PRO A 243 36.97 -4.66 8.28
CA PRO A 243 38.05 -5.47 7.78
C PRO A 243 38.99 -5.66 8.96
N ALA A 244 39.41 -6.88 9.25
CA ALA A 244 40.36 -7.18 10.30
C ALA A 244 41.72 -6.54 9.96
N SER A 245 41.81 -5.22 10.07
CA SER A 245 43.06 -4.48 10.06
C SER A 245 43.62 -4.61 11.46
N ARG A 246 44.70 -5.41 11.52
CA ARG A 246 45.71 -5.51 12.58
C ARG A 246 45.48 -4.57 13.76
N ALA A 247 45.32 -5.20 14.92
CA ALA A 247 45.53 -4.60 16.22
C ALA A 247 46.69 -3.60 16.17
N SER A 248 46.38 -2.32 16.32
CA SER A 248 47.30 -1.33 16.83
C SER A 248 46.56 -0.62 17.96
N GLN A 249 47.12 -0.79 19.16
CA GLN A 249 46.63 -0.23 20.40
C GLN A 249 46.83 1.28 20.37
N SER A 250 45.74 2.04 20.43
CA SER A 250 45.72 3.34 21.09
C SER A 250 44.27 3.69 21.44
N SER A 251 43.80 3.18 22.56
CA SER A 251 42.54 3.62 23.18
C SER A 251 42.82 4.96 23.88
N ASN A 252 42.61 6.08 23.20
CA ASN A 252 42.67 7.38 23.84
C ASN A 252 41.25 7.73 24.34
N PRO A 253 41.02 7.86 25.67
CA PRO A 253 39.70 8.06 26.24
C PRO A 253 39.05 9.42 25.89
N ASP A 254 39.83 10.38 25.39
CA ASP A 254 39.33 11.70 24.97
C ASP A 254 38.53 11.66 23.65
N ASP A 255 38.82 10.73 22.73
CA ASP A 255 38.05 10.57 21.48
C ASP A 255 36.62 10.06 21.75
N LEU A 256 36.40 9.35 22.86
CA LEU A 256 35.07 8.89 23.28
C LEU A 256 34.28 10.00 23.98
N ALA A 257 34.96 10.93 24.65
CA ALA A 257 34.35 12.10 25.28
C ALA A 257 33.84 13.09 24.24
N ASP A 258 34.58 13.31 23.15
CA ASP A 258 34.16 14.16 22.03
C ASP A 258 33.00 13.54 21.23
N ALA A 259 32.94 12.22 21.11
CA ALA A 259 31.80 11.51 20.50
C ALA A 259 30.52 11.57 21.36
N LEU A 260 30.65 11.71 22.69
CA LEU A 260 29.53 11.85 23.62
C LEU A 260 29.10 13.31 23.85
N ALA A 261 29.99 14.28 23.67
CA ALA A 261 29.70 15.71 23.79
C ALA A 261 28.75 16.23 22.70
N GLY A 262 28.62 15.52 21.57
CA GLY A 262 27.67 15.83 20.50
C GLY A 262 26.22 15.37 20.74
N LEU A 263 25.96 14.57 21.77
CA LEU A 263 24.62 14.06 22.10
C LEU A 263 23.90 15.00 23.08
N ASN A 264 23.39 16.12 22.56
CA ASN A 264 22.44 16.96 23.30
C ASN A 264 21.06 16.28 23.35
N ILE A 265 20.88 15.38 24.33
CA ILE A 265 19.60 14.74 24.65
C ILE A 265 18.77 15.71 25.51
N THR A 266 17.92 16.50 24.88
CA THR A 266 16.85 17.19 25.61
C THR A 266 15.72 16.21 25.89
N SER A 267 15.57 15.84 27.16
CA SER A 267 14.50 14.99 27.67
C SER A 267 13.18 15.75 27.75
N SER A 268 12.27 15.48 26.80
CA SER A 268 10.86 15.89 26.93
C SER A 268 9.99 14.66 27.22
N LYS A 269 9.30 14.69 28.36
CA LYS A 269 8.33 13.69 28.87
C LYS A 269 7.26 13.31 27.84
N PRO A 270 6.64 12.12 27.95
CA PRO A 270 5.60 11.69 27.02
C PRO A 270 4.29 12.41 27.35
N ALA A 271 3.78 13.20 26.41
CA ALA A 271 2.42 13.69 26.47
C ALA A 271 1.49 12.65 25.81
N ASN A 272 0.86 11.83 26.65
CA ASN A 272 -0.51 11.39 26.38
C ASN A 272 -1.34 12.63 26.06
N THR A 273 -2.04 12.65 24.92
CA THR A 273 -3.50 12.82 24.78
C THR A 273 -3.79 13.01 23.29
N LEU A 274 -4.68 12.17 22.74
CA LEU A 274 -5.17 12.23 21.38
C LEU A 274 -5.90 13.56 21.14
N ALA A 275 -5.35 14.43 20.28
CA ALA A 275 -6.08 15.54 19.69
C ALA A 275 -6.44 15.17 18.25
N VAL A 276 -7.74 14.96 18.02
CA VAL A 276 -8.33 14.84 16.68
C VAL A 276 -8.31 16.23 16.05
N THR A 277 -7.33 16.50 15.20
CA THR A 277 -7.38 17.66 14.31
C THR A 277 -7.70 17.20 12.89
N SER A 278 -8.89 17.59 12.44
CA SER A 278 -9.38 17.43 11.07
C SER A 278 -8.52 18.26 10.09
N PRO A 279 -8.21 17.75 8.89
CA PRO A 279 -7.80 18.63 7.79
C PRO A 279 -8.99 19.50 7.34
N PRO A 280 -8.73 20.61 6.61
CA PRO A 280 -9.80 21.50 6.16
C PRO A 280 -10.76 20.78 5.19
N SER A 281 -12.02 21.22 5.21
CA SER A 281 -13.11 20.70 4.38
C SER A 281 -12.75 20.60 2.88
N PRO A 282 -13.37 19.68 2.11
CA PRO A 282 -13.13 19.53 0.66
C PRO A 282 -13.64 20.70 -0.19
N HIS A 283 -14.19 21.75 0.41
CA HIS A 283 -14.78 22.90 -0.26
C HIS A 283 -13.93 24.15 -0.03
N ALA A 284 -12.68 24.12 -0.49
CA ALA A 284 -11.90 25.33 -0.70
C ALA A 284 -10.96 25.10 -1.89
N SER A 285 -11.46 25.44 -3.07
CA SER A 285 -10.64 25.64 -4.26
C SER A 285 -9.65 26.77 -3.99
N SER A 286 -8.40 26.42 -3.70
CA SER A 286 -7.26 27.33 -3.78
C SER A 286 -6.10 26.61 -4.44
N ALA A 287 -5.64 27.18 -5.54
CA ALA A 287 -4.70 26.66 -6.51
C ALA A 287 -3.24 26.64 -6.02
N LEU A 288 -2.99 26.12 -4.81
CA LEU A 288 -1.63 25.87 -4.35
C LEU A 288 -1.33 24.36 -4.44
N PRO A 289 -0.24 23.95 -5.11
CA PRO A 289 0.16 22.55 -5.13
C PRO A 289 0.34 22.05 -3.69
N PRO A 290 0.00 20.78 -3.39
CA PRO A 290 0.17 20.24 -2.04
C PRO A 290 1.63 20.45 -1.62
N LEU A 291 1.83 21.25 -0.57
CA LEU A 291 3.15 21.56 -0.03
C LEU A 291 3.67 20.28 0.63
N LEU A 292 4.38 19.46 -0.15
CA LEU A 292 5.02 18.23 0.30
C LEU A 292 6.46 18.56 0.71
N ARG A 293 6.73 18.60 2.01
CA ARG A 293 8.08 18.82 2.54
C ARG A 293 8.85 17.50 2.58
N ILE A 294 10.10 17.55 2.14
CA ILE A 294 11.00 16.39 2.15
C ILE A 294 12.04 16.57 3.25
N VAL A 295 12.18 15.55 4.10
CA VAL A 295 13.28 15.41 5.05
C VAL A 295 14.20 14.31 4.51
N ARG A 296 15.51 14.57 4.43
CA ARG A 296 16.50 13.58 3.99
C ARG A 296 17.00 12.79 5.19
N ALA A 297 16.49 11.58 5.39
CA ALA A 297 16.89 10.66 6.45
C ALA A 297 16.49 9.21 6.10
N GLY A 298 16.87 8.27 6.97
CA GLY A 298 16.74 6.84 6.71
C GLY A 298 17.79 6.30 5.74
N ALA A 299 17.59 5.08 5.26
CA ALA A 299 18.53 4.38 4.39
C ALA A 299 17.81 3.55 3.34
N GLU A 300 18.40 3.46 2.13
CA GLU A 300 17.92 2.56 1.09
C GLU A 300 18.08 1.11 1.55
N GLN A 301 16.95 0.39 1.66
CA GLN A 301 16.95 -1.01 2.08
C GLN A 301 17.13 -1.94 0.86
N PRO A 302 18.01 -2.95 0.95
CA PRO A 302 18.20 -3.91 -0.12
C PRO A 302 16.94 -4.78 -0.30
N GLN A 303 16.68 -5.26 -1.52
CA GLN A 303 15.42 -5.95 -1.83
C GLN A 303 15.27 -7.24 -1.02
N GLU A 304 16.36 -7.97 -0.84
CA GLU A 304 16.45 -9.18 -0.06
C GLU A 304 16.13 -8.99 1.43
N SER A 305 16.13 -7.75 1.94
CA SER A 305 15.80 -7.50 3.35
C SER A 305 14.31 -7.29 3.62
N ILE A 306 13.47 -7.10 2.59
CA ILE A 306 12.08 -6.64 2.77
C ILE A 306 11.22 -7.75 3.36
N ILE A 307 10.45 -7.42 4.40
CA ILE A 307 9.57 -8.34 5.13
C ILE A 307 8.13 -7.84 5.08
N GLU A 308 7.21 -8.75 4.76
CA GLU A 308 5.79 -8.59 5.02
C GLU A 308 5.44 -9.30 6.33
N LEU A 309 4.79 -8.59 7.24
CA LEU A 309 4.34 -9.08 8.53
C LEU A 309 2.84 -9.38 8.48
N THR A 310 2.43 -10.46 9.11
CA THR A 310 1.02 -10.72 9.35
C THR A 310 0.83 -11.39 10.70
N THR A 311 -0.41 -11.37 11.19
CA THR A 311 -0.77 -12.04 12.44
C THR A 311 -1.96 -12.95 12.23
N ARG A 312 -1.94 -14.11 12.90
CA ARG A 312 -3.06 -15.05 12.90
C ARG A 312 -3.26 -15.69 14.25
N SER A 313 -4.54 -15.86 14.60
CA SER A 313 -4.91 -16.71 15.73
C SER A 313 -4.54 -18.16 15.42
N GLU A 314 -4.06 -18.87 16.43
CA GLU A 314 -3.79 -20.31 16.39
C GLU A 314 -4.97 -21.13 15.84
N ASN A 315 -6.21 -20.69 16.11
CA ASN A 315 -7.43 -21.35 15.65
C ASN A 315 -7.65 -21.23 14.13
N TYR A 316 -6.96 -20.30 13.46
CA TYR A 316 -7.18 -19.98 12.04
C TYR A 316 -5.90 -20.02 11.20
N ILE A 317 -4.74 -20.33 11.79
CA ILE A 317 -3.46 -20.36 11.07
C ILE A 317 -3.45 -21.35 9.89
N HIS A 318 -4.18 -22.46 10.00
CA HIS A 318 -4.34 -23.44 8.92
C HIS A 318 -5.28 -22.98 7.79
N LYS A 319 -5.95 -21.84 7.95
CA LYS A 319 -6.90 -21.25 6.97
C LYS A 319 -6.34 -19.97 6.32
N LEU A 320 -5.02 -19.83 6.24
CA LEU A 320 -4.40 -18.72 5.51
C LEU A 320 -4.95 -18.67 4.07
N ASN A 321 -5.51 -17.53 3.69
CA ASN A 321 -6.04 -17.33 2.36
C ASN A 321 -4.90 -16.98 1.40
N TRP A 322 -4.24 -18.01 0.87
CA TRP A 322 -3.13 -17.84 -0.06
C TRP A 322 -3.51 -17.14 -1.37
N ALA A 323 -4.78 -17.23 -1.79
CA ALA A 323 -5.25 -16.48 -2.96
C ALA A 323 -5.21 -14.96 -2.74
N GLU A 324 -5.26 -14.48 -1.49
CA GLU A 324 -5.10 -13.07 -1.13
C GLU A 324 -3.66 -12.68 -0.80
N ILE A 325 -2.92 -13.57 -0.15
CA ILE A 325 -1.57 -13.31 0.36
C ILE A 325 -0.54 -13.41 -0.77
N PHE A 326 -0.61 -14.45 -1.59
CA PHE A 326 0.42 -14.70 -2.60
C PHE A 326 0.54 -13.58 -3.64
N PRO A 327 -0.56 -13.04 -4.23
CA PRO A 327 -0.45 -11.91 -5.15
C PRO A 327 0.17 -10.67 -4.49
N GLN A 328 -0.06 -10.46 -3.20
CA GLN A 328 0.55 -9.37 -2.44
C GLN A 328 2.07 -9.49 -2.39
N LEU A 329 2.58 -10.68 -2.04
CA LEU A 329 4.02 -10.95 -1.97
C LEU A 329 4.64 -10.93 -3.36
N TYR A 330 4.00 -11.58 -4.34
CA TYR A 330 4.53 -11.72 -5.69
C TYR A 330 4.61 -10.39 -6.43
N LEU A 331 3.54 -9.56 -6.42
CA LEU A 331 3.53 -8.28 -7.14
C LEU A 331 4.42 -7.21 -6.50
N SER A 332 4.92 -7.45 -5.29
CA SER A 332 5.93 -6.62 -4.63
C SER A 332 7.32 -7.25 -4.65
N GLN A 333 7.45 -8.52 -5.05
CA GLN A 333 8.65 -9.35 -4.89
C GLN A 333 9.18 -9.33 -3.45
N THR A 334 8.29 -9.36 -2.46
CA THR A 334 8.67 -9.35 -1.05
C THR A 334 9.20 -10.72 -0.64
N PRO A 335 10.50 -10.85 -0.31
CA PRO A 335 11.16 -12.14 -0.13
C PRO A 335 10.80 -12.84 1.17
N HIS A 336 10.51 -12.10 2.25
CA HIS A 336 10.23 -12.65 3.56
C HIS A 336 8.77 -12.40 3.96
N PHE A 337 8.07 -13.47 4.37
CA PHE A 337 6.71 -13.40 4.90
C PHE A 337 6.68 -14.02 6.29
N TYR A 338 6.50 -13.18 7.31
CA TYR A 338 6.52 -13.60 8.71
C TYR A 338 5.12 -13.54 9.31
N THR A 339 4.67 -14.67 9.84
CA THR A 339 3.36 -14.79 10.50
C THR A 339 3.52 -14.96 12.00
N GLY A 340 3.13 -13.96 12.78
CA GLY A 340 2.98 -14.09 14.23
C GLY A 340 1.74 -14.91 14.57
N VAL A 341 1.93 -16.08 15.19
CA VAL A 341 0.84 -16.95 15.67
C VAL A 341 0.52 -16.63 17.12
N HIS A 342 -0.75 -16.36 17.41
CA HIS A 342 -1.17 -15.90 18.74
C HIS A 342 -2.44 -16.55 19.27
N SER A 343 -2.59 -16.48 20.60
CA SER A 343 -3.85 -16.67 21.31
C SER A 343 -4.21 -15.36 22.03
N ALA A 344 -5.27 -14.69 21.57
CA ALA A 344 -5.72 -13.40 22.14
C ALA A 344 -4.60 -12.37 22.43
N GLY A 345 -3.72 -12.12 21.45
CA GLY A 345 -2.60 -11.17 21.58
C GLY A 345 -1.36 -11.66 22.31
N ARG A 346 -1.37 -12.91 22.82
CA ARG A 346 -0.16 -13.61 23.26
C ARG A 346 0.41 -14.41 22.09
N PHE A 347 1.45 -13.88 21.46
CA PHE A 347 2.22 -14.53 20.42
C PHE A 347 3.19 -15.54 21.03
N PHE A 348 3.24 -16.75 20.46
CA PHE A 348 4.08 -17.84 20.96
C PHE A 348 4.93 -18.48 19.86
N GLU A 349 4.68 -18.14 18.59
CA GLU A 349 5.42 -18.65 17.42
C GLU A 349 5.46 -17.54 16.35
N VAL A 350 6.58 -17.43 15.64
CA VAL A 350 6.69 -16.66 14.40
C VAL A 350 7.07 -17.65 13.30
N ARG A 351 6.21 -17.79 12.28
CA ARG A 351 6.48 -18.62 11.11
C ARG A 351 7.13 -17.78 10.03
N GLU A 352 8.34 -18.17 9.65
CA GLU A 352 9.09 -17.50 8.61
C GLU A 352 9.00 -18.30 7.30
N GLN A 353 8.51 -17.66 6.25
CA GLN A 353 8.43 -18.25 4.91
C GLN A 353 9.15 -17.35 3.91
N ARG A 354 9.87 -17.97 2.97
CA ARG A 354 10.51 -17.25 1.86
C ARG A 354 9.70 -17.38 0.58
N LEU A 355 9.71 -16.33 -0.25
CA LEU A 355 9.02 -16.29 -1.54
C LEU A 355 9.52 -17.37 -2.52
N ASP A 356 10.76 -17.84 -2.36
CA ASP A 356 11.37 -18.90 -3.16
C ASP A 356 11.28 -20.30 -2.51
N SER A 357 10.56 -20.43 -1.39
CA SER A 357 10.30 -21.73 -0.77
C SER A 357 9.41 -22.62 -1.65
N LEU A 358 9.52 -23.94 -1.48
CA LEU A 358 8.70 -24.92 -2.21
C LEU A 358 7.19 -24.67 -2.06
N GLU A 359 6.75 -24.22 -0.89
CA GLU A 359 5.35 -23.86 -0.66
C GLU A 359 4.93 -22.68 -1.53
N MET A 360 5.75 -21.62 -1.61
CA MET A 360 5.47 -20.45 -2.45
C MET A 360 5.55 -20.75 -3.94
N VAL A 361 6.40 -21.71 -4.35
CA VAL A 361 6.39 -22.23 -5.73
C VAL A 361 5.02 -22.86 -6.06
N SER A 362 4.45 -23.67 -5.17
CA SER A 362 3.10 -24.23 -5.37
C SER A 362 2.03 -23.13 -5.42
N GLN A 363 2.14 -22.08 -4.60
CA GLN A 363 1.22 -20.94 -4.67
C GLN A 363 1.36 -20.16 -5.99
N ARG A 364 2.57 -20.05 -6.51
CA ARG A 364 2.87 -19.43 -7.81
C ARG A 364 2.23 -20.18 -8.98
N GLU A 365 2.22 -21.51 -8.95
CA GLU A 365 1.54 -22.34 -9.94
C GLU A 365 0.02 -22.13 -9.88
N LYS A 366 -0.56 -22.15 -8.68
CA LYS A 366 -2.00 -21.91 -8.47
C LYS A 366 -2.44 -20.52 -8.92
N ALA A 367 -1.60 -19.51 -8.74
CA ALA A 367 -1.88 -18.13 -9.11
C ALA A 367 -1.69 -17.83 -10.62
N GLU A 368 -1.04 -18.72 -11.38
CA GLU A 368 -0.62 -18.46 -12.77
C GLU A 368 -1.78 -18.00 -13.68
N THR A 369 -2.91 -18.71 -13.64
CA THR A 369 -4.08 -18.35 -14.44
C THR A 369 -4.61 -16.96 -14.08
N GLY A 370 -4.63 -16.63 -12.79
CA GLY A 370 -5.05 -15.32 -12.29
C GLY A 370 -4.08 -14.21 -12.74
N LEU A 371 -2.77 -14.46 -12.69
CA LEU A 371 -1.75 -13.52 -13.14
C LEU A 371 -1.82 -13.26 -14.65
N ARG A 372 -2.06 -14.28 -15.48
CA ARG A 372 -2.26 -14.08 -16.93
C ARG A 372 -3.51 -13.24 -17.21
N LYS A 373 -4.61 -13.52 -16.51
CA LYS A 373 -5.84 -12.71 -16.61
C LYS A 373 -5.56 -11.27 -16.17
N LEU A 374 -4.79 -11.05 -15.10
CA LEU A 374 -4.39 -9.71 -14.65
C LEU A 374 -3.61 -8.97 -15.74
N GLY A 375 -2.63 -9.61 -16.36
CA GLY A 375 -1.88 -9.02 -17.48
C GLY A 375 -2.77 -8.61 -18.66
N LYS A 376 -3.75 -9.44 -19.02
CA LYS A 376 -4.75 -9.11 -20.05
C LYS A 376 -5.66 -7.95 -19.63
N VAL A 377 -6.10 -7.93 -18.37
CA VAL A 377 -6.93 -6.85 -17.81
C VAL A 377 -6.20 -5.52 -17.83
N LEU A 378 -4.91 -5.50 -17.47
CA LEU A 378 -4.08 -4.30 -17.57
C LEU A 378 -4.02 -3.80 -19.03
N LYS A 379 -3.77 -4.68 -20.02
CA LYS A 379 -3.79 -4.28 -21.43
C LYS A 379 -5.12 -3.68 -21.88
N MET A 380 -6.24 -4.31 -21.51
CA MET A 380 -7.58 -3.75 -21.82
C MET A 380 -7.82 -2.39 -21.16
N ILE A 381 -7.36 -2.21 -19.91
CA ILE A 381 -7.42 -0.91 -19.23
C ILE A 381 -6.60 0.14 -19.99
N GLN A 382 -5.39 -0.20 -20.43
CA GLN A 382 -4.54 0.70 -21.21
C GLN A 382 -5.20 1.10 -22.52
N GLU A 383 -5.74 0.13 -23.28
CA GLU A 383 -6.47 0.39 -24.52
C GLU A 383 -7.65 1.35 -24.30
N ILE A 384 -8.43 1.15 -23.23
CA ILE A 384 -9.56 2.02 -22.89
C ILE A 384 -9.05 3.44 -22.57
N VAL A 385 -8.05 3.58 -21.69
CA VAL A 385 -7.55 4.89 -21.26
C VAL A 385 -6.90 5.64 -22.43
N VAL A 386 -6.12 4.96 -23.28
CA VAL A 386 -5.52 5.54 -24.50
C VAL A 386 -6.59 6.01 -25.47
N LYS A 387 -7.65 5.21 -25.68
CA LYS A 387 -8.76 5.58 -26.59
C LYS A 387 -9.49 6.86 -26.15
N HIS A 388 -9.60 7.12 -24.86
CA HIS A 388 -10.22 8.35 -24.34
C HIS A 388 -9.25 9.55 -24.33
N GLY A 389 -7.95 9.30 -24.53
CA GLY A 389 -6.93 10.32 -24.69
C GLY A 389 -6.59 11.09 -23.41
N LYS A 390 -5.69 12.07 -23.54
CA LYS A 390 -5.13 12.86 -22.43
C LYS A 390 -6.15 13.70 -21.66
N ALA A 391 -7.26 14.06 -22.32
CA ALA A 391 -8.36 14.77 -21.67
C ALA A 391 -9.26 13.85 -20.85
N GLY A 392 -9.26 12.53 -21.13
CA GLY A 392 -10.09 11.57 -20.43
C GLY A 392 -9.79 11.52 -18.93
N ARG A 393 -10.85 11.51 -18.12
CA ARG A 393 -10.79 11.29 -16.67
C ARG A 393 -11.69 10.13 -16.35
N LEU A 394 -11.10 8.97 -16.11
CA LEU A 394 -11.86 7.72 -15.99
C LEU A 394 -11.82 7.20 -14.57
N SER A 395 -12.80 6.38 -14.22
CA SER A 395 -12.81 5.61 -12.98
C SER A 395 -13.30 4.21 -13.26
N LEU A 396 -12.53 3.24 -12.81
CA LEU A 396 -12.89 1.84 -12.80
C LEU A 396 -13.61 1.55 -11.48
N VAL A 397 -14.86 1.12 -11.54
CA VAL A 397 -15.70 0.85 -10.38
C VAL A 397 -16.16 -0.60 -10.41
N CYS A 398 -15.82 -1.36 -9.38
CA CYS A 398 -16.38 -2.66 -9.10
C CYS A 398 -17.48 -2.50 -8.05
N GLU A 399 -18.68 -2.94 -8.40
CA GLU A 399 -19.86 -2.96 -7.53
C GLU A 399 -20.60 -4.28 -7.78
N ASP A 400 -20.88 -5.03 -6.71
CA ASP A 400 -21.51 -6.36 -6.78
C ASP A 400 -20.81 -7.30 -7.78
N GLY A 401 -19.47 -7.31 -7.77
CA GLY A 401 -18.63 -8.11 -8.66
C GLY A 401 -18.59 -7.66 -10.14
N THR A 402 -19.36 -6.64 -10.51
CA THR A 402 -19.37 -6.11 -11.88
C THR A 402 -18.41 -4.93 -12.01
N LEU A 403 -17.49 -5.00 -12.98
CA LEU A 403 -16.47 -3.97 -13.20
C LEU A 403 -16.85 -3.06 -14.38
N LYS A 404 -17.05 -1.77 -14.12
CA LYS A 404 -17.47 -0.77 -15.11
C LYS A 404 -16.52 0.42 -15.13
N VAL A 405 -16.46 1.10 -16.27
CA VAL A 405 -15.73 2.35 -16.47
C VAL A 405 -16.73 3.49 -16.53
N TYR A 406 -16.48 4.53 -15.76
CA TYR A 406 -17.24 5.77 -15.73
C TYR A 406 -16.33 6.95 -16.03
N GLU A 407 -16.89 8.01 -16.58
CA GLU A 407 -16.21 9.30 -16.66
C GLU A 407 -16.30 10.01 -15.31
N ARG A 408 -15.25 10.76 -14.95
CA ARG A 408 -15.29 11.66 -13.80
C ARG A 408 -15.78 13.03 -14.23
N VAL A 409 -16.60 13.65 -13.40
CA VAL A 409 -17.09 15.03 -13.61
C VAL A 409 -15.93 16.03 -13.50
N SER A 410 -14.96 15.79 -12.61
CA SER A 410 -13.81 16.67 -12.43
C SER A 410 -12.72 16.40 -13.48
N MET A 411 -12.36 17.47 -14.20
CA MET A 411 -11.25 17.52 -15.15
C MET A 411 -9.87 17.66 -14.48
N GLN A 412 -9.82 17.80 -13.15
CA GLN A 412 -8.57 17.94 -12.42
C GLN A 412 -7.65 16.74 -12.66
N SER A 413 -6.39 17.00 -12.99
CA SER A 413 -5.39 15.94 -13.16
C SER A 413 -5.00 15.34 -11.80
N CYS A 414 -4.68 14.05 -11.80
CA CYS A 414 -4.21 13.31 -10.64
C CYS A 414 -2.77 13.68 -10.25
N LEU A 415 -2.04 14.36 -11.15
CA LEU A 415 -0.68 14.84 -10.91
C LEU A 415 -0.53 16.31 -11.37
N PRO A 416 0.38 17.06 -10.74
CA PRO A 416 0.77 18.37 -11.23
C PRO A 416 1.34 18.32 -12.67
N ALA A 417 1.14 19.39 -13.43
CA ALA A 417 1.54 19.46 -14.84
C ALA A 417 3.06 19.25 -15.03
N GLU A 418 3.91 19.70 -14.10
CA GLU A 418 5.35 19.45 -14.18
C GLU A 418 5.73 17.98 -14.01
N VAL A 419 4.92 17.19 -13.31
CA VAL A 419 5.13 15.74 -13.20
C VAL A 419 4.58 15.03 -14.43
N MET A 420 3.42 15.46 -14.95
CA MET A 420 2.84 14.91 -16.18
C MET A 420 3.75 15.08 -17.40
N ARG A 421 4.48 16.19 -17.50
CA ARG A 421 5.44 16.45 -18.60
C ARG A 421 6.56 15.40 -18.72
N ARG A 422 6.81 14.59 -17.70
CA ARG A 422 7.83 13.53 -17.74
C ARG A 422 7.51 12.41 -18.73
N PHE A 423 6.23 12.24 -19.04
CA PHE A 423 5.75 11.18 -19.93
C PHE A 423 5.71 11.62 -21.39
N GLU A 424 6.01 12.89 -21.67
CA GLU A 424 6.13 13.42 -23.02
C GLU A 424 7.53 13.10 -23.59
N LYS A 425 7.59 12.89 -24.91
CA LYS A 425 8.85 12.65 -25.64
C LYS A 425 9.60 13.93 -25.94
#